data_AF-A0A0H3LVQ7-F1
#
_entry.id   AF-A0A0H3LVQ7-F1
#
_cell.length_a   1.000
_cell.length_b   1.000
_cell.length_c   1.000
_cell.angle_alpha   90.00
_cell.angle_beta   90.00
_cell.angle_gamma   90.00
#
_symmetry.space_group_name_H-M   'P 1'
#
loop_
_entity.id
_entity.type
_entity.pdbx_description
1 polymer ?
#
loop_
_entity_poly.entity_id
_entity_poly.type
_entity_poly.pdbx_seq_one_letter_code
_entity_poly.pdbx_strand_id
1 'polypeptide(L)' 'MFSLESQKVTLAHLNVRPENHGDEKVGGADLKIAFTESNGLLAMFHPVLRDALYRREDAPPD' A
#
# COMPACT_ATOMS: atom_id res chain seq x y z
N MET A 1 12.18 -4.43 -8.53
CA MET A 1 11.77 -4.37 -7.11
C MET A 1 10.82 -3.20 -6.97
N PHE A 2 9.63 -3.41 -6.43
CA PHE A 2 8.66 -2.34 -6.16
C PHE A 2 9.23 -1.40 -5.09
N SER A 3 9.31 -0.11 -5.38
CA SER A 3 9.73 0.92 -4.42
C SER A 3 8.85 2.14 -4.57
N LEU A 4 8.51 2.76 -3.45
CA LEU A 4 7.78 4.01 -3.38
C LEU A 4 8.67 5.02 -2.67
N GLU A 5 9.01 6.11 -3.35
CA GLU A 5 9.73 7.22 -2.75
C GLU A 5 8.77 8.38 -2.48
N SER A 6 8.84 8.94 -1.28
CA SER A 6 8.22 10.22 -0.90
C SER A 6 6.73 10.37 -1.22
N GLN A 7 5.94 9.32 -1.03
CA GLN A 7 4.49 9.37 -1.25
C GLN A 7 3.78 10.11 -0.12
N LYS A 8 2.82 10.96 -0.48
CA LYS A 8 1.91 11.54 0.50
C LYS A 8 0.90 10.47 0.91
N VAL A 9 0.93 10.08 2.16
CA VAL A 9 0.08 9.02 2.72
C VAL A 9 -0.78 9.56 3.86
N THR A 10 -1.84 8.83 4.16
CA THR A 10 -2.66 9.04 5.35
C THR A 10 -2.26 8.02 6.40
N LEU A 11 -1.87 8.48 7.59
CA LEU A 11 -1.86 7.63 8.77
C LEU A 11 -3.31 7.42 9.23
N ALA A 12 -3.92 6.34 8.75
CA ALA A 12 -5.33 6.06 8.99
C ALA A 12 -5.59 5.66 10.45
N HIS A 13 -4.67 4.91 11.08
CA HIS A 13 -4.79 4.51 12.48
C HIS A 13 -3.43 4.45 13.16
N LEU A 14 -3.43 4.83 14.45
CA LEU A 14 -2.35 4.62 15.41
C LEU A 14 -2.96 3.96 16.64
N ASN A 15 -2.64 2.68 16.86
CA ASN A 15 -3.13 1.93 18.02
C ASN A 15 -1.97 1.63 18.94
N VAL A 16 -1.85 2.36 20.06
CA VAL A 16 -0.81 2.12 21.06
C VAL A 16 -1.25 1.03 22.01
N ARG A 17 -0.41 0.02 22.24
CA ARG A 17 -0.70 -1.09 23.15
C ARG A 17 0.59 -1.62 23.80
N PRO A 18 0.51 -2.20 25.01
CA PRO A 18 1.62 -2.97 25.55
C PRO A 18 1.84 -4.25 24.74
N GLU A 19 3.07 -4.51 24.31
CA GLU A 19 3.47 -5.72 23.61
C GLU A 19 4.46 -6.55 24.43
N ASN A 20 4.49 -7.86 24.18
CA ASN A 20 5.44 -8.75 24.85
C ASN A 20 6.81 -8.62 24.18
N HIS A 21 7.84 -8.39 25.00
CA HIS A 21 9.24 -8.49 24.63
C HIS A 21 9.90 -9.53 25.55
N GLY A 22 9.72 -10.81 25.23
CA GLY A 22 10.01 -11.91 26.15
C GLY A 22 9.03 -11.91 27.32
N ASP A 23 9.56 -11.86 28.54
CA ASP A 23 8.78 -11.79 29.78
C ASP A 23 8.33 -10.36 30.14
N GLU A 24 8.83 -9.34 29.44
CA GLU A 24 8.52 -7.94 29.71
C GLU A 24 7.40 -7.39 28.83
N LYS A 25 6.60 -6.47 29.38
CA LYS A 25 5.62 -5.67 28.63
C LYS A 25 6.25 -4.32 28.27
N VAL A 26 6.50 -4.09 26.99
CA VAL A 26 7.02 -2.82 26.48
C VAL A 26 5.95 -2.08 25.68
N GLY A 27 6.11 -0.77 25.52
CA GLY A 27 5.21 -0.01 24.65
C GLY A 27 5.39 -0.41 23.19
N GLY A 28 4.29 -0.73 22.50
CA GLY A 28 4.23 -0.96 21.07
C GLY A 28 3.11 -0.15 20.42
N ALA A 29 3.11 -0.10 19.09
CA ALA A 29 2.06 0.55 18.34
C ALA A 29 1.84 -0.11 16.98
N ASP A 30 0.58 -0.34 16.61
CA ASP A 30 0.20 -0.69 15.25
C ASP A 30 -0.05 0.59 14.45
N LEU A 31 0.56 0.69 13.27
CA LEU A 31 0.33 1.77 12.32
C LEU A 31 -0.42 1.24 11.10
N LYS A 32 -1.53 1.88 10.74
CA LYS A 32 -2.18 1.67 9.44
C LYS A 32 -1.91 2.88 8.54
N ILE A 33 -1.05 2.69 7.56
CA ILE A 33 -0.74 3.69 6.52
C ILE A 33 -1.54 3.34 5.28
N ALA A 34 -2.27 4.32 4.74
CA ALA A 34 -3.09 4.17 3.55
C ALA A 34 -2.78 5.28 2.56
N PHE A 35 -2.76 4.93 1.27
CA PHE A 35 -2.70 5.87 0.17
C PHE A 35 -3.46 5.30 -1.01
N THR A 36 -3.90 6.19 -1.90
CA THR A 36 -4.61 5.84 -3.13
C THR A 36 -3.77 6.34 -4.30
N GLU A 37 -3.58 5.49 -5.30
CA GLU A 37 -2.77 5.80 -6.48
C GLU A 37 -3.46 5.28 -7.75
N SER A 38 -3.02 5.77 -8.91
CA SER A 38 -3.46 5.29 -10.21
C SER A 38 -3.20 3.78 -10.38
N ASN A 39 -4.07 3.11 -11.15
CA ASN A 39 -3.91 1.72 -11.57
C ASN A 39 -2.59 1.48 -12.33
N GLY A 40 -1.92 2.55 -12.80
CA GLY A 40 -0.57 2.50 -13.36
C GLY A 40 0.47 1.87 -12.41
N LEU A 41 0.26 1.97 -11.10
CA LEU A 41 1.12 1.39 -10.07
C LEU A 41 1.33 -0.12 -10.24
N LEU A 42 0.35 -0.83 -10.81
CA LEU A 42 0.42 -2.28 -11.06
C LEU A 42 1.60 -2.68 -11.94
N ALA A 43 2.04 -1.81 -12.85
CA ALA A 43 3.19 -2.05 -13.71
C ALA A 43 4.51 -2.16 -12.93
N MET A 44 4.58 -1.58 -11.73
CA MET A 44 5.76 -1.67 -10.85
C MET A 44 5.84 -3.01 -10.10
N PHE A 45 4.72 -3.72 -9.97
CA PHE A 45 4.67 -5.08 -9.42
C PHE A 45 5.01 -6.11 -10.49
N HIS A 46 4.39 -5.98 -11.66
CA HIS A 46 4.68 -6.82 -12.81
C HIS A 46 4.27 -6.13 -14.13
N PRO A 47 5.09 -6.17 -15.20
CA PRO A 47 4.84 -5.40 -16.42
C PRO A 47 3.48 -5.62 -17.08
N VAL A 48 2.93 -6.84 -17.02
CA VAL A 48 1.65 -7.17 -17.68
C VAL A 48 0.43 -7.07 -16.76
N LEU A 49 0.62 -6.78 -15.47
CA LEU A 49 -0.49 -6.86 -14.51
C LEU A 49 -1.57 -5.79 -14.75
N ARG A 50 -1.15 -4.59 -15.16
CA ARG A 50 -2.09 -3.53 -15.56
C ARG A 50 -2.92 -3.97 -16.76
N ASP A 51 -2.27 -4.46 -17.81
CA ASP A 51 -2.92 -4.86 -19.07
C ASP A 51 -3.82 -6.09 -18.91
N ALA A 52 -3.49 -6.99 -17.97
CA ALA A 52 -4.31 -8.16 -17.67
C ALA A 52 -5.61 -7.81 -16.93
N LEU A 53 -5.63 -6.70 -16.18
CA LEU A 53 -6.74 -6.33 -15.29
C LEU A 53 -7.56 -5.14 -15.81
N TYR A 54 -7.00 -4.32 -16.69
CA TYR A 54 -7.63 -3.10 -17.17
C TYR A 54 -7.52 -2.97 -18.69
N ARG A 55 -8.58 -2.39 -19.27
CA ARG A 55 -8.62 -2.04 -20.70
C ARG A 55 -7.71 -0.83 -20.93
N ARG A 56 -7.19 -0.71 -22.16
CA ARG A 56 -6.50 0.52 -22.57
C ARG A 56 -7.47 1.69 -22.60
N GLU A 57 -7.01 2.87 -22.21
CA GLU A 57 -7.86 4.08 -22.18
C GLU A 57 -8.40 4.45 -23.57
N ASP A 58 -7.68 4.08 -24.63
CA ASP A 58 -8.11 4.28 -26.03
C ASP A 58 -9.08 3.19 -26.55
N ALA A 59 -9.41 2.19 -25.73
CA ALA A 59 -10.37 1.17 -26.12
C ALA A 59 -11.78 1.79 -26.09
N PRO A 60 -12.52 1.81 -27.22
CA PRO A 60 -13.88 2.33 -27.22
C PRO A 60 -14.75 1.56 -26.20
N PRO A 61 -15.68 2.23 -25.51
CA PRO A 61 -16.64 1.55 -24.66
C PRO A 61 -17.52 0.65 -25.53
N ASP A 62 -17.73 -0.59 -25.06
CA ASP A 62 -18.68 -1.55 -25.65
C ASP A 62 -20.13 -1.09 -25.52
#